data_AF-A0A2T2VZL6-F1
#
_entry.id   AF-A0A2T2VZL6-F1
#
_cell.length_a   1.000
_cell.length_b   1.000
_cell.length_c   1.000
_cell.angle_alpha   90.00
_cell.angle_beta   90.00
_cell.angle_gamma   90.00
#
_symmetry.space_group_name_H-M   'P 1'
#
loop_
_entity.id
_entity.type
_entity.pdbx_description
1 polymer ?
#
loop_
_entity_poly.entity_id
_entity_poly.type
_entity_poly.pdbx_seq_one_letter_code
_entity_poly.pdbx_strand_id
1 'polypeptide(L)'
;MATAALGTVALNLGTGAIVPVAQANTTVVAQAAPAEVQQLLSELEAAASDRNLDAVMAFYSESFSSDTGFDYGQLRQTLETLWQRYPDIAYDIELLSWQADGPGRYLLETRTTVTGTQTRPDRTLTLTADTTSRQRFEAGQIAYQEILSETSRLVTGTNPPTLQVQLPETLTPGQTYSFDTIVVEPLEERSLMGVAVEEGVTATDFFEPRPVVFDLLSSGGLYKVGTAPAEPDSRWVSTVVIREDGMVVETRRVRVE
;
A
#
# COMPACT_ATOMS: atom_id res chain seq x y z
N MET A 1 53.62 -80.39 12.37
CA MET A 1 54.08 -79.07 12.84
C MET A 1 52.95 -78.07 12.62
N ALA A 2 52.71 -77.25 13.64
CA ALA A 2 51.90 -76.02 13.69
C ALA A 2 50.37 -76.11 13.44
N THR A 3 49.69 -75.92 14.56
CA THR A 3 48.28 -75.79 14.90
C THR A 3 47.64 -74.49 14.36
N ALA A 4 46.31 -74.52 14.23
CA ALA A 4 45.41 -73.42 13.87
C ALA A 4 45.40 -72.23 14.86
N ALA A 5 45.04 -71.04 14.36
CA ALA A 5 44.46 -69.94 15.13
C ALA A 5 43.48 -69.13 14.28
N LEU A 6 42.30 -68.89 14.86
CA LEU A 6 41.16 -68.11 14.37
C LEU A 6 41.46 -66.60 14.41
N GLY A 7 40.91 -65.85 13.45
CA GLY A 7 40.89 -64.38 13.46
C GLY A 7 39.79 -63.84 12.54
N THR A 8 38.68 -63.45 13.14
CA THR A 8 37.52 -62.76 12.55
C THR A 8 37.90 -61.43 11.88
N VAL A 9 37.44 -61.20 10.65
CA VAL A 9 37.43 -59.89 9.98
C VAL A 9 35.98 -59.46 9.77
N ALA A 10 35.60 -58.35 10.37
CA ALA A 10 34.31 -57.70 10.22
C ALA A 10 34.31 -56.76 9.00
N LEU A 11 33.28 -56.84 8.16
CA LEU A 11 32.98 -55.86 7.11
C LEU A 11 32.39 -54.58 7.74
N ASN A 12 33.04 -53.45 7.53
CA ASN A 12 32.45 -52.12 7.75
C ASN A 12 32.13 -51.50 6.38
N LEU A 13 30.84 -51.33 6.08
CA LEU A 13 30.34 -50.51 4.98
C LEU A 13 30.16 -49.07 5.51
N GLY A 14 31.10 -48.19 5.17
CA GLY A 14 31.00 -46.75 5.45
C GLY A 14 30.17 -46.05 4.37
N THR A 15 28.95 -45.68 4.74
CA THR A 15 28.01 -44.87 3.96
C THR A 15 28.53 -43.44 3.73
N GLY A 16 28.50 -42.98 2.48
CA GLY A 16 28.78 -41.60 2.10
C GLY A 16 27.69 -40.65 2.60
N ALA A 17 28.11 -39.54 3.22
CA ALA A 17 27.23 -38.45 3.61
C ALA A 17 27.09 -37.49 2.42
N ILE A 18 25.91 -37.50 1.80
CA ILE A 18 25.46 -36.47 0.87
C ILE A 18 24.85 -35.36 1.74
N VAL A 19 25.49 -34.19 1.76
CA VAL A 19 24.97 -33.00 2.46
C VAL A 19 23.85 -32.41 1.58
N PRO A 20 22.60 -32.31 2.06
CA PRO A 20 21.59 -31.59 1.30
C PRO A 20 21.89 -30.08 1.37
N VAL A 21 22.07 -29.48 0.20
CA VAL A 21 22.14 -28.03 0.02
C VAL A 21 20.79 -27.45 0.42
N ALA A 22 20.80 -26.55 1.40
CA ALA A 22 19.61 -25.80 1.83
C ALA A 22 19.03 -25.05 0.62
N GLN A 23 17.82 -25.44 0.21
CA GLN A 23 17.09 -24.76 -0.85
C GLN A 23 16.47 -23.47 -0.30
N ALA A 24 16.73 -22.40 -1.03
CA ALA A 24 16.25 -21.06 -0.79
C ALA A 24 14.71 -20.94 -0.89
N ASN A 25 14.18 -20.06 -0.05
CA ASN A 25 12.97 -19.25 -0.22
C ASN A 25 11.83 -19.89 -1.03
N THR A 26 11.08 -20.78 -0.39
CA THR A 26 9.72 -21.13 -0.83
C THR A 26 8.77 -20.02 -0.41
N THR A 27 8.25 -19.30 -1.41
CA THR A 27 7.11 -18.40 -1.34
C THR A 27 5.95 -19.06 -0.57
N VAL A 28 5.52 -18.45 0.54
CA VAL A 28 4.48 -18.95 1.46
C VAL A 28 3.06 -18.76 0.89
N VAL A 29 2.86 -19.01 -0.41
CA VAL A 29 1.55 -18.83 -1.07
C VAL A 29 0.72 -20.12 -1.03
N ALA A 30 1.28 -21.25 -0.56
CA ALA A 30 0.63 -22.56 -0.62
C ALA A 30 -0.04 -23.03 0.68
N GLN A 31 0.18 -22.36 1.82
CA GLN A 31 -0.45 -22.75 3.09
C GLN A 31 -1.58 -21.77 3.40
N ALA A 32 -2.81 -22.29 3.51
CA ALA A 32 -3.96 -21.50 3.92
C ALA A 32 -3.64 -20.79 5.24
N ALA A 33 -3.93 -19.48 5.30
CA ALA A 33 -3.67 -18.68 6.49
C ALA A 33 -4.36 -19.28 7.73
N PRO A 34 -3.81 -19.08 8.93
CA PRO A 34 -4.49 -19.49 10.18
C PRO A 34 -5.92 -18.94 10.24
N ALA A 35 -6.83 -19.71 10.86
CA ALA A 35 -8.24 -19.32 10.96
C ALA A 35 -8.44 -17.95 11.61
N GLU A 36 -7.62 -17.62 12.61
CA GLU A 36 -7.62 -16.31 13.27
C GLU A 36 -7.23 -15.15 12.35
N VAL A 37 -6.30 -15.36 11.40
CA VAL A 37 -5.93 -14.35 10.40
C VAL A 37 -7.07 -14.17 9.39
N GLN A 38 -7.69 -15.26 8.93
CA GLN A 38 -8.83 -15.17 8.01
C GLN A 38 -10.02 -14.45 8.66
N GLN A 39 -10.32 -14.80 9.92
CA GLN A 39 -11.39 -14.17 10.69
C GLN A 39 -11.14 -12.68 10.90
N LEU A 40 -9.93 -12.32 11.35
CA LEU A 40 -9.50 -10.92 11.50
C LEU A 40 -9.79 -10.10 10.24
N LEU A 41 -9.31 -10.55 9.08
CA LEU A 41 -9.42 -9.78 7.84
C LEU A 41 -10.89 -9.64 7.40
N SER A 42 -11.66 -10.73 7.49
CA SER A 42 -13.09 -10.70 7.14
C SER A 42 -13.92 -9.79 8.05
N GLU A 43 -13.66 -9.80 9.36
CA GLU A 43 -14.39 -8.98 10.32
C GLU A 43 -13.96 -7.52 10.26
N LEU A 44 -12.66 -7.25 10.03
CA LEU A 44 -12.13 -5.91 9.83
C LEU A 44 -12.71 -5.27 8.57
N GLU A 45 -12.76 -6.00 7.45
CA GLU A 45 -13.36 -5.54 6.20
C GLU A 45 -14.84 -5.20 6.39
N ALA A 46 -15.60 -6.11 7.01
CA ALA A 46 -17.01 -5.90 7.28
C ALA A 46 -17.24 -4.67 8.18
N ALA A 47 -16.48 -4.55 9.27
CA ALA A 47 -16.58 -3.42 10.18
C ALA A 47 -16.22 -2.09 9.50
N ALA A 48 -15.19 -2.08 8.64
CA ALA A 48 -14.77 -0.88 7.90
C ALA A 48 -15.81 -0.46 6.85
N SER A 49 -16.35 -1.41 6.09
CA SER A 49 -17.41 -1.18 5.10
C SER A 49 -18.75 -0.76 5.73
N ASP A 50 -19.04 -1.25 6.94
CA ASP A 50 -20.18 -0.80 7.75
C ASP A 50 -19.92 0.54 8.45
N ARG A 51 -18.71 1.10 8.34
CA ARG A 51 -18.25 2.31 9.05
C ARG A 51 -18.45 2.21 10.56
N ASN A 52 -18.27 1.01 11.13
CA ASN A 52 -18.35 0.76 12.56
C ASN A 52 -16.99 1.02 13.22
N LEU A 53 -16.80 2.27 13.66
CA LEU A 53 -15.50 2.77 14.11
C LEU A 53 -14.98 1.99 15.32
N ASP A 54 -15.86 1.70 16.28
CA ASP A 54 -15.47 0.99 17.49
C ASP A 54 -15.09 -0.46 17.19
N ALA A 55 -15.78 -1.11 16.25
CA ALA A 55 -15.43 -2.46 15.81
C ALA A 55 -14.10 -2.49 15.05
N VAL A 56 -13.85 -1.54 14.14
CA VAL A 56 -12.56 -1.43 13.46
C VAL A 56 -11.43 -1.20 14.46
N MET A 57 -11.60 -0.23 15.36
CA MET A 57 -10.55 0.12 16.30
C MET A 57 -10.25 -1.00 17.31
N ALA A 58 -11.19 -1.91 17.59
CA ALA A 58 -10.94 -3.08 18.44
C ALA A 58 -9.86 -4.03 17.87
N PHE A 59 -9.68 -4.05 16.55
CA PHE A 59 -8.63 -4.83 15.89
C PHE A 59 -7.25 -4.18 15.96
N TYR A 60 -7.14 -2.93 16.40
CA TYR A 60 -5.85 -2.24 16.56
C TYR A 60 -5.45 -2.22 18.04
N SER A 61 -4.17 -2.45 18.32
CA SER A 61 -3.65 -2.31 19.68
C SER A 61 -3.70 -0.86 20.13
N GLU A 62 -3.95 -0.59 21.41
CA GLU A 62 -3.82 0.77 21.98
C GLU A 62 -2.39 1.33 21.82
N SER A 63 -1.39 0.45 21.67
CA SER A 63 0.00 0.80 21.39
C SER A 63 0.34 0.80 19.90
N PHE A 64 -0.65 0.84 19.02
CA PHE A 64 -0.47 0.82 17.57
C PHE A 64 0.43 1.97 17.10
N SER A 65 1.27 1.67 16.12
CA SER A 65 2.07 2.65 15.39
C SER A 65 2.21 2.31 13.90
N SER A 66 2.58 3.29 13.08
CA SER A 66 2.90 3.09 11.66
C SER A 66 4.24 3.70 11.25
N ASP A 67 4.71 3.32 10.06
CA ASP A 67 5.86 3.94 9.39
C ASP A 67 5.66 5.44 9.09
N THR A 68 4.40 5.84 8.90
CA THR A 68 3.98 7.23 8.65
C THR A 68 3.66 8.03 9.92
N GLY A 69 3.94 7.46 11.09
CA GLY A 69 3.74 8.12 12.38
C GLY A 69 2.29 8.20 12.84
N PHE A 70 1.37 7.41 12.26
CA PHE A 70 0.03 7.25 12.81
C PHE A 70 0.08 6.43 14.10
N ASP A 71 -0.56 6.94 15.14
CA ASP A 71 -0.91 6.18 16.34
C ASP A 71 -2.40 5.78 16.34
N TYR A 72 -2.81 5.04 17.38
CA TYR A 72 -4.20 4.58 17.55
C TYR A 72 -5.22 5.73 17.50
N GLY A 73 -4.93 6.86 18.13
CA GLY A 73 -5.83 8.02 18.19
C GLY A 73 -5.95 8.73 16.84
N GLN A 74 -4.82 8.91 16.15
CA GLN A 74 -4.76 9.53 14.83
C GLN A 74 -5.43 8.67 13.77
N LEU A 75 -5.28 7.34 13.84
CA LEU A 75 -6.00 6.41 12.96
C LEU A 75 -7.51 6.55 13.15
N ARG A 76 -7.98 6.53 14.40
CA ARG A 76 -9.41 6.69 14.73
C ARG A 76 -9.97 7.99 14.16
N GLN A 77 -9.30 9.10 14.42
CA GLN A 77 -9.74 10.42 13.95
C GLN A 77 -9.77 10.51 12.42
N THR A 78 -8.78 9.88 11.76
CA THR A 78 -8.68 9.89 10.31
C THR A 78 -9.79 9.06 9.67
N LEU A 79 -10.07 7.87 10.18
CA LEU A 79 -11.19 7.05 9.74
C LEU A 79 -12.53 7.75 9.92
N GLU A 80 -12.77 8.36 11.10
CA GLU A 80 -13.98 9.12 11.36
C GLU A 80 -14.18 10.26 10.34
N THR A 81 -13.13 11.03 10.09
CA THR A 81 -13.16 12.15 9.13
C THR A 81 -13.38 11.66 7.70
N LEU A 82 -12.74 10.56 7.32
CA LEU A 82 -12.88 9.95 5.99
C LEU A 82 -14.33 9.48 5.77
N TRP A 83 -14.91 8.77 6.72
CA TRP A 83 -16.26 8.22 6.61
C TRP A 83 -17.35 9.29 6.65
N GLN A 84 -17.12 10.40 7.33
CA GLN A 84 -17.99 11.58 7.23
C GLN A 84 -17.98 12.20 5.82
N ARG A 85 -16.83 12.15 5.13
CA ARG A 85 -16.68 12.69 3.77
C ARG A 85 -17.22 11.76 2.68
N TYR A 86 -17.18 10.46 2.92
CA TYR A 86 -17.58 9.40 1.99
C TYR A 86 -18.58 8.43 2.68
N PRO A 87 -19.88 8.77 2.73
CA PRO A 87 -20.87 8.02 3.49
C PRO A 87 -21.19 6.63 2.92
N ASP A 88 -20.79 6.36 1.68
CA ASP A 88 -20.93 5.08 0.97
C ASP A 88 -19.58 4.36 0.78
N ILE A 89 -18.55 4.76 1.54
CA ILE A 89 -17.22 4.14 1.46
C ILE A 89 -17.29 2.64 1.74
N ALA A 90 -16.59 1.87 0.92
CA ALA A 90 -16.47 0.42 0.99
C ALA A 90 -15.00 0.01 0.88
N TYR A 91 -14.68 -1.08 1.56
CA TYR A 91 -13.34 -1.65 1.65
C TYR A 91 -13.36 -3.10 1.15
N ASP A 92 -12.28 -3.51 0.51
CA ASP A 92 -11.97 -4.88 0.12
C ASP A 92 -10.54 -5.17 0.56
N ILE A 93 -10.33 -6.24 1.35
CA ILE A 93 -9.06 -6.59 1.97
C ILE A 93 -8.64 -7.98 1.49
N GLU A 94 -7.61 -8.01 0.66
CA GLU A 94 -6.99 -9.24 0.17
C GLU A 94 -5.73 -9.56 0.96
N LEU A 95 -5.61 -10.80 1.44
CA LEU A 95 -4.35 -11.32 2.01
C LEU A 95 -3.39 -11.71 0.87
N LEU A 96 -2.27 -11.01 0.76
CA LEU A 96 -1.23 -11.31 -0.23
C LEU A 96 -0.24 -12.37 0.28
N SER A 97 0.21 -12.21 1.53
CA SER A 97 1.17 -13.12 2.15
C SER A 97 1.04 -13.12 3.67
N TRP A 98 1.49 -14.21 4.29
CA TRP A 98 1.56 -14.29 5.75
C TRP A 98 2.77 -15.11 6.18
N GLN A 99 3.29 -14.80 7.38
CA GLN A 99 4.38 -15.53 8.02
C GLN A 99 4.17 -15.56 9.53
N ALA A 100 4.35 -16.71 10.15
CA ALA A 100 4.36 -16.81 11.61
C ALA A 100 5.65 -16.20 12.19
N ASP A 101 5.51 -15.36 13.21
CA ASP A 101 6.61 -14.75 13.99
C ASP A 101 6.56 -15.21 15.45
N GLY A 102 6.29 -16.50 15.66
CA GLY A 102 6.11 -17.11 16.98
C GLY A 102 4.64 -17.37 17.34
N PRO A 103 4.36 -17.89 18.54
CA PRO A 103 3.01 -18.30 18.92
C PRO A 103 2.03 -17.12 18.93
N GLY A 104 0.98 -17.18 18.10
CA GLY A 104 -0.05 -16.14 18.02
C GLY A 104 0.44 -14.79 17.49
N ARG A 105 1.56 -14.78 16.75
CA ARG A 105 2.15 -13.59 16.13
C ARG A 105 2.39 -13.83 14.65
N TYR A 106 2.02 -12.86 13.82
CA TYR A 106 2.09 -12.98 12.37
C TYR A 106 2.55 -11.68 11.74
N LEU A 107 3.32 -11.82 10.69
CA LEU A 107 3.56 -10.79 9.70
C LEU A 107 2.61 -11.04 8.53
N LEU A 108 1.77 -10.06 8.22
CA LEU A 108 0.78 -10.12 7.14
C LEU A 108 1.14 -9.08 6.09
N GLU A 109 0.95 -9.40 4.82
CA GLU A 109 0.90 -8.40 3.76
C GLU A 109 -0.49 -8.43 3.14
N THR A 110 -1.17 -7.29 3.13
CA THR A 110 -2.54 -7.15 2.66
C THR A 110 -2.63 -6.07 1.58
N ARG A 111 -3.52 -6.27 0.62
CA ARG A 111 -3.95 -5.24 -0.32
C ARG A 111 -5.34 -4.77 0.10
N THR A 112 -5.48 -3.48 0.35
CA THR A 112 -6.76 -2.86 0.67
C THR A 112 -7.18 -1.98 -0.50
N THR A 113 -8.33 -2.28 -1.08
CA THR A 113 -8.99 -1.43 -2.07
C THR A 113 -10.09 -0.64 -1.39
N VAL A 114 -10.15 0.67 -1.63
CA VAL A 114 -11.16 1.57 -1.06
C VAL A 114 -11.92 2.23 -2.20
N THR A 115 -13.25 2.24 -2.12
CA THR A 115 -14.10 3.00 -3.03
C THR A 115 -15.09 3.84 -2.25
N GLY A 116 -15.47 4.99 -2.77
CA GLY A 116 -16.50 5.82 -2.13
C GLY A 116 -16.85 7.04 -2.97
N THR A 117 -17.97 7.66 -2.66
CA THR A 117 -18.42 8.89 -3.30
C THR A 117 -18.62 10.00 -2.28
N GLN A 118 -18.19 11.20 -2.65
CA GLN A 118 -18.46 12.42 -1.92
C GLN A 118 -19.40 13.27 -2.76
N THR A 119 -20.60 13.52 -2.23
CA THR A 119 -21.55 14.44 -2.85
C THR A 119 -21.39 15.83 -2.27
N ARG A 120 -21.13 16.82 -3.12
CA ARG A 120 -21.16 18.25 -2.82
C ARG A 120 -22.33 18.90 -3.59
N PRO A 121 -22.78 20.10 -3.20
CA PRO A 121 -23.93 20.75 -3.87
C PRO A 121 -23.80 20.91 -5.39
N ASP A 122 -22.57 21.00 -5.90
CA ASP A 122 -22.25 21.31 -7.29
C ASP A 122 -21.58 20.15 -8.04
N ARG A 123 -21.16 19.08 -7.36
CA ARG A 123 -20.40 17.98 -7.97
C ARG A 123 -20.41 16.72 -7.10
N THR A 124 -20.26 15.57 -7.75
CA THR A 124 -19.96 14.29 -7.09
C THR A 124 -18.53 13.90 -7.39
N LEU A 125 -17.78 13.51 -6.37
CA LEU A 125 -16.42 13.00 -6.51
C LEU A 125 -16.43 11.50 -6.20
N THR A 126 -15.76 10.71 -7.02
CA THR A 126 -15.56 9.28 -6.79
C THR A 126 -14.11 9.04 -6.41
N LEU A 127 -13.90 8.43 -5.25
CA LEU A 127 -12.62 7.98 -4.75
C LEU A 127 -12.43 6.50 -5.09
N THR A 128 -11.26 6.16 -5.61
CA THR A 128 -10.73 4.80 -5.65
C THR A 128 -9.31 4.82 -5.12
N ALA A 129 -8.99 4.00 -4.13
CA ALA A 129 -7.63 3.87 -3.60
C ALA A 129 -7.23 2.40 -3.50
N ASP A 130 -5.93 2.15 -3.60
CA ASP A 130 -5.32 0.83 -3.53
C ASP A 130 -4.02 0.96 -2.72
N THR A 131 -3.97 0.23 -1.61
CA THR A 131 -2.87 0.30 -0.66
C THR A 131 -2.40 -1.11 -0.34
N THR A 132 -1.09 -1.36 -0.54
CA THR A 132 -0.45 -2.57 -0.03
C THR A 132 0.24 -2.25 1.28
N SER A 133 -0.07 -3.01 2.33
CA SER A 133 0.49 -2.79 3.66
C SER A 133 1.10 -4.07 4.23
N ARG A 134 2.13 -3.90 5.06
CA ARG A 134 2.68 -4.95 5.91
C ARG A 134 2.27 -4.71 7.34
N GLN A 135 1.69 -5.69 7.99
CA GLN A 135 1.10 -5.57 9.31
C GLN A 135 1.70 -6.60 10.27
N ARG A 136 2.00 -6.18 11.49
CA ARG A 136 2.36 -7.08 12.59
C ARG A 136 1.12 -7.32 13.44
N PHE A 137 0.64 -8.55 13.39
CA PHE A 137 -0.50 -9.03 14.14
C PHE A 137 -0.03 -9.83 15.35
N GLU A 138 -0.45 -9.43 16.55
CA GLU A 138 -0.10 -10.10 17.80
C GLU A 138 -1.20 -9.92 18.84
N ALA A 139 -1.37 -10.93 19.70
CA ALA A 139 -2.40 -10.91 20.75
C ALA A 139 -3.82 -10.61 20.24
N GLY A 140 -4.13 -10.99 18.99
CA GLY A 140 -5.43 -10.73 18.38
C GLY A 140 -5.61 -9.32 17.81
N GLN A 141 -4.55 -8.50 17.75
CA GLN A 141 -4.61 -7.12 17.29
C GLN A 141 -3.46 -6.74 16.35
N ILE A 142 -3.69 -5.73 15.51
CA ILE A 142 -2.67 -5.09 14.67
C ILE A 142 -1.89 -4.13 15.57
N ALA A 143 -0.63 -4.46 15.82
CA ALA A 143 0.26 -3.67 16.66
C ALA A 143 1.14 -2.71 15.86
N TYR A 144 1.36 -2.98 14.57
CA TYR A 144 2.13 -2.12 13.68
C TYR A 144 1.68 -2.27 12.22
N GLN A 145 1.76 -1.19 11.45
CA GLN A 145 1.50 -1.19 10.01
C GLN A 145 2.54 -0.36 9.25
N GLU A 146 3.08 -0.92 8.18
CA GLU A 146 3.93 -0.23 7.21
C GLU A 146 3.20 -0.16 5.87
N ILE A 147 3.14 1.01 5.24
CA ILE A 147 2.61 1.15 3.89
C ILE A 147 3.70 0.85 2.86
N LEU A 148 3.53 -0.23 2.10
CA LEU A 148 4.49 -0.65 1.08
C LEU A 148 4.27 0.10 -0.24
N SER A 149 3.02 0.23 -0.66
CA SER A 149 2.60 1.00 -1.83
C SER A 149 1.22 1.60 -1.59
N GLU A 150 0.95 2.73 -2.22
CA GLU A 150 -0.32 3.42 -2.10
C GLU A 150 -0.59 4.25 -3.35
N THR A 151 -1.80 4.09 -3.87
CA THR A 151 -2.32 4.91 -4.96
C THR A 151 -3.74 5.34 -4.63
N SER A 152 -4.09 6.56 -5.01
CA SER A 152 -5.48 7.00 -4.98
C SER A 152 -5.83 7.82 -6.19
N ARG A 153 -7.09 7.77 -6.57
CA ARG A 153 -7.65 8.49 -7.70
C ARG A 153 -8.98 9.08 -7.29
N LEU A 154 -9.14 10.37 -7.56
CA LEU A 154 -10.37 11.12 -7.33
C LEU A 154 -10.86 11.67 -8.67
N VAL A 155 -12.07 11.31 -9.07
CA VAL A 155 -12.66 11.75 -10.34
C VAL A 155 -13.97 12.48 -10.14
N THR A 156 -14.26 13.45 -11.01
CA THR A 156 -15.55 14.14 -11.06
C THR A 156 -15.84 14.62 -12.49
N GLY A 157 -17.11 14.90 -12.78
CA GLY A 157 -17.58 15.30 -14.11
C GLY A 157 -18.14 14.13 -14.92
N THR A 158 -18.61 14.44 -16.12
CA THR A 158 -19.25 13.47 -17.02
C THR A 158 -18.26 12.70 -17.88
N ASN A 159 -17.08 13.28 -18.09
CA ASN A 159 -16.02 12.71 -18.91
C ASN A 159 -14.66 13.18 -18.38
N PRO A 160 -14.22 12.71 -17.20
CA PRO A 160 -12.91 13.07 -16.67
C PRO A 160 -11.78 12.57 -17.60
N PRO A 161 -10.64 13.29 -17.70
CA PRO A 161 -9.48 12.82 -18.46
C PRO A 161 -8.95 11.47 -17.96
N THR A 162 -8.52 10.60 -18.88
CA THR A 162 -7.81 9.36 -18.53
C THR A 162 -6.32 9.64 -18.46
N LEU A 163 -5.73 9.36 -17.30
CA LEU A 163 -4.30 9.56 -17.07
C LEU A 163 -3.51 8.26 -17.17
N GLN A 164 -2.36 8.34 -17.82
CA GLN A 164 -1.26 7.42 -17.65
C GLN A 164 -0.16 8.13 -16.87
N VAL A 165 0.09 7.66 -15.65
CA VAL A 165 1.13 8.22 -14.77
C VAL A 165 2.34 7.30 -14.75
N GLN A 166 3.52 7.88 -14.97
CA GLN A 166 4.82 7.24 -14.85
C GLN A 166 5.56 7.89 -13.68
N LEU A 167 5.78 7.09 -12.65
CA LEU A 167 6.50 7.47 -11.45
C LEU A 167 7.16 6.22 -10.86
N PRO A 168 8.46 6.23 -10.56
CA PRO A 168 9.10 5.15 -9.83
C PRO A 168 8.52 5.00 -8.42
N GLU A 169 8.26 3.78 -7.96
CA GLU A 169 7.78 3.52 -6.60
C GLU A 169 8.86 3.70 -5.54
N THR A 170 10.12 3.45 -5.91
CA THR A 170 11.29 3.58 -5.03
C THR A 170 12.38 4.40 -5.71
N LEU A 171 13.02 5.28 -4.94
CA LEU A 171 14.12 6.15 -5.32
C LEU A 171 15.27 5.99 -4.34
N THR A 172 16.49 6.18 -4.83
CA THR A 172 17.68 6.33 -3.97
C THR A 172 17.79 7.78 -3.50
N PRO A 173 18.30 8.05 -2.29
CA PRO A 173 18.56 9.41 -1.82
C PRO A 173 19.33 10.28 -2.84
N GLY A 174 18.80 11.48 -3.13
CA GLY A 174 19.36 12.40 -4.11
C GLY A 174 19.18 12.01 -5.58
N GLN A 175 18.47 10.91 -5.89
CA GLN A 175 18.19 10.49 -7.26
C GLN A 175 17.28 11.49 -7.97
N THR A 176 17.63 11.87 -9.20
CA THR A 176 16.73 12.58 -10.10
C THR A 176 15.73 11.60 -10.72
N TYR A 177 14.45 11.99 -10.77
CA TYR A 177 13.38 11.17 -11.33
C TYR A 177 12.44 12.02 -12.20
N SER A 178 11.76 11.38 -13.15
CA SER A 178 10.67 12.01 -13.88
C SER A 178 9.33 11.64 -13.27
N PHE A 179 8.43 12.61 -13.25
CA PHE A 179 7.02 12.44 -12.96
C PHE A 179 6.25 12.89 -14.19
N ASP A 180 5.79 11.90 -14.96
CA ASP A 180 5.13 12.13 -16.24
C ASP A 180 3.67 11.70 -16.12
N THR A 181 2.76 12.65 -16.33
CA THR A 181 1.33 12.43 -16.42
C THR A 181 0.90 12.68 -17.85
N ILE A 182 0.36 11.67 -18.52
CA ILE A 182 -0.04 11.74 -19.93
C ILE A 182 -1.56 11.59 -19.99
N VAL A 183 -2.23 12.53 -20.63
CA VAL A 183 -3.65 12.40 -20.98
C VAL A 183 -3.73 11.53 -22.23
N VAL A 184 -4.42 10.39 -22.12
CA VAL A 184 -4.41 9.36 -23.16
C VAL A 184 -5.30 9.76 -24.35
N GLU A 185 -6.35 10.53 -24.12
CA GLU A 185 -7.25 10.97 -25.17
C GLU A 185 -6.67 12.12 -26.01
N PRO A 186 -7.03 12.22 -27.31
CA PRO A 186 -6.67 13.40 -28.10
C PRO A 186 -7.29 14.67 -27.49
N LEU A 187 -6.50 15.75 -27.49
CA LEU A 187 -6.94 17.04 -26.97
C LEU A 187 -7.99 17.70 -27.86
N GLU A 188 -7.88 17.48 -29.18
CA GLU A 188 -8.66 18.20 -30.18
C GLU A 188 -8.55 19.72 -29.94
N GLU A 189 -9.66 20.43 -29.76
CA GLU A 189 -9.69 21.87 -29.46
C GLU A 189 -9.89 22.16 -27.95
N ARG A 190 -9.79 21.14 -27.10
CA ARG A 190 -10.07 21.25 -25.66
C ARG A 190 -8.84 21.73 -24.90
N SER A 191 -9.08 22.68 -23.99
CA SER A 191 -8.05 23.16 -23.07
C SER A 191 -7.92 22.23 -21.87
N LEU A 192 -6.69 21.95 -21.48
CA LEU A 192 -6.37 21.22 -20.26
C LEU A 192 -5.62 22.12 -19.30
N MET A 193 -5.95 22.02 -18.03
CA MET A 193 -5.17 22.62 -16.95
C MET A 193 -4.63 21.52 -16.05
N GLY A 194 -3.43 21.68 -15.52
CA GLY A 194 -2.92 20.73 -14.56
C GLY A 194 -1.77 21.24 -13.72
N VAL A 195 -1.45 20.46 -12.69
CA VAL A 195 -0.41 20.76 -11.70
C VAL A 195 0.09 19.44 -11.10
N ALA A 196 1.38 19.43 -10.73
CA ALA A 196 1.96 18.38 -9.90
C ALA A 196 2.24 18.97 -8.52
N VAL A 197 1.96 18.18 -7.49
CA VAL A 197 2.21 18.54 -6.09
C VAL A 197 2.94 17.39 -5.43
N GLU A 198 3.97 17.70 -4.65
CA GLU A 198 4.66 16.75 -3.79
C GLU A 198 4.32 17.08 -2.32
N GLU A 199 4.02 16.04 -1.55
CA GLU A 199 3.40 16.13 -0.24
C GLU A 199 4.01 15.12 0.74
N GLY A 200 3.99 15.43 2.03
CA GLY A 200 4.33 14.46 3.08
C GLY A 200 3.22 13.41 3.24
N VAL A 201 3.57 12.24 3.78
CA VAL A 201 2.66 11.10 3.97
C VAL A 201 2.18 10.93 5.42
N THR A 202 2.38 11.95 6.26
CA THR A 202 2.13 11.84 7.71
C THR A 202 0.65 12.02 8.05
N ALA A 203 0.27 11.66 9.28
CA ALA A 203 -1.09 11.89 9.78
C ALA A 203 -1.53 13.37 9.71
N THR A 204 -0.58 14.31 9.84
CA THR A 204 -0.87 15.75 9.73
C THR A 204 -1.11 16.20 8.29
N ASP A 205 -0.47 15.55 7.31
CA ASP A 205 -0.60 15.91 5.89
C ASP A 205 -1.95 15.51 5.28
N PHE A 206 -2.56 14.42 5.76
CA PHE A 206 -3.68 13.73 5.11
C PHE A 206 -4.91 14.64 4.82
N PHE A 207 -5.16 15.66 5.64
CA PHE A 207 -6.30 16.56 5.46
C PHE A 207 -5.92 18.04 5.32
N GLU A 208 -4.64 18.35 5.17
CA GLU A 208 -4.19 19.73 5.08
C GLU A 208 -4.56 20.34 3.71
N PRO A 209 -5.36 21.43 3.66
CA PRO A 209 -5.70 22.06 2.39
C PRO A 209 -4.46 22.81 1.85
N ARG A 210 -4.05 22.49 0.63
CA ARG A 210 -2.93 23.19 -0.04
C ARG A 210 -3.42 24.00 -1.24
N PRO A 211 -3.11 25.31 -1.31
CA PRO A 211 -3.43 26.11 -2.47
C PRO A 211 -2.57 25.66 -3.66
N VAL A 212 -3.22 25.31 -4.77
CA VAL A 212 -2.55 24.88 -6.00
C VAL A 212 -2.72 25.93 -7.09
N VAL A 213 -1.66 26.15 -7.86
CA VAL A 213 -1.67 27.03 -9.04
C VAL A 213 -1.62 26.15 -10.28
N PHE A 214 -2.63 26.27 -11.12
CA PHE A 214 -2.76 25.46 -12.33
C PHE A 214 -2.07 26.12 -13.52
N ASP A 215 -1.36 25.29 -14.31
CA ASP A 215 -0.79 25.67 -15.59
C ASP A 215 -1.68 25.16 -16.73
N LEU A 216 -1.72 25.89 -17.85
CA LEU A 216 -2.30 25.39 -19.09
C LEU A 216 -1.39 24.32 -19.69
N LEU A 217 -1.93 23.12 -19.95
CA LEU A 217 -1.19 22.01 -20.54
C LEU A 217 -1.27 22.07 -22.07
N SER A 218 -0.16 22.42 -22.71
CA SER A 218 -0.06 22.53 -24.17
C SER A 218 0.26 21.22 -24.90
N SER A 219 0.74 20.20 -24.18
CA SER A 219 1.28 18.94 -24.73
C SER A 219 0.51 17.69 -24.31
N GLY A 220 -0.72 17.86 -23.81
CA GLY A 220 -1.58 16.74 -23.41
C GLY A 220 -1.07 15.97 -22.19
N GLY A 221 -0.28 16.63 -21.36
CA GLY A 221 0.28 16.04 -20.16
C GLY A 221 1.09 17.02 -19.35
N LEU A 222 1.60 16.51 -18.24
CA LEU A 222 2.47 17.21 -17.31
C LEU A 222 3.76 16.39 -17.18
N TYR A 223 4.90 17.02 -17.44
CA TYR A 223 6.21 16.38 -17.39
C TYR A 223 7.07 17.19 -16.43
N LYS A 224 7.43 16.58 -15.30
CA LYS A 224 8.22 17.24 -14.26
C LYS A 224 9.43 16.38 -13.93
N VAL A 225 10.52 17.05 -13.57
CA VAL A 225 11.72 16.40 -13.07
C VAL A 225 11.88 16.82 -11.62
N GLY A 226 11.94 15.82 -10.74
CA GLY A 226 12.17 15.99 -9.31
C GLY A 226 13.53 15.44 -8.91
N THR A 227 13.95 15.79 -7.69
CA THR A 227 15.12 15.19 -7.05
C THR A 227 14.67 14.68 -5.69
N ALA A 228 14.90 13.39 -5.43
CA ALA A 228 14.58 12.77 -4.16
C ALA A 228 15.32 13.47 -3.01
N PRO A 229 14.70 13.57 -1.81
CA PRO A 229 15.38 13.92 -0.57
C PRO A 229 16.74 13.23 -0.40
N ALA A 230 17.67 13.89 0.31
CA ALA A 230 18.99 13.34 0.60
C ALA A 230 18.98 12.30 1.74
N GLU A 231 17.86 12.17 2.45
CA GLU A 231 17.64 11.23 3.54
C GLU A 231 16.46 10.31 3.19
N PRO A 232 16.38 9.10 3.79
CA PRO A 232 15.22 8.22 3.61
C PRO A 232 13.92 8.89 4.01
N ASP A 233 12.91 8.77 3.16
CA ASP A 233 11.66 9.51 3.30
C ASP A 233 10.53 8.83 2.50
N SER A 234 9.30 9.27 2.70
CA SER A 234 8.15 8.87 1.89
C SER A 234 7.33 10.09 1.49
N ARG A 235 6.95 10.15 0.22
CA ARG A 235 6.25 11.31 -0.36
C ARG A 235 5.04 10.86 -1.17
N TRP A 236 3.97 11.63 -1.09
CA TRP A 236 2.91 11.58 -2.08
C TRP A 236 3.26 12.51 -3.23
N VAL A 237 3.18 11.99 -4.44
CA VAL A 237 3.26 12.77 -5.66
C VAL A 237 1.91 12.71 -6.34
N SER A 238 1.29 13.87 -6.44
CA SER A 238 -0.07 14.04 -6.94
C SER A 238 -0.05 14.83 -8.24
N THR A 239 -0.90 14.43 -9.17
CA THR A 239 -1.24 15.22 -10.36
C THR A 239 -2.71 15.55 -10.32
N VAL A 240 -3.04 16.79 -10.66
CA VAL A 240 -4.43 17.23 -10.87
C VAL A 240 -4.55 17.66 -12.31
N VAL A 241 -5.50 17.10 -13.04
CA VAL A 241 -5.81 17.47 -14.42
C VAL A 241 -7.28 17.82 -14.53
N ILE A 242 -7.56 19.00 -15.09
CA ILE A 242 -8.90 19.56 -15.25
C ILE A 242 -9.17 19.79 -16.74
N ARG A 243 -10.38 19.38 -17.16
CA ARG A 243 -11.00 19.66 -18.46
C ARG A 243 -12.41 20.21 -18.21
N GLU A 244 -13.02 20.82 -19.23
CA GLU A 244 -14.37 21.40 -19.15
C GLU A 244 -15.46 20.43 -18.64
N ASP A 245 -15.30 19.14 -18.89
CA ASP A 245 -16.26 18.07 -18.65
C ASP A 245 -15.85 17.13 -17.50
N GLY A 246 -14.72 17.38 -16.84
CA GLY A 246 -14.31 16.64 -15.65
C GLY A 246 -12.90 16.93 -15.13
N MET A 247 -12.62 16.37 -13.97
CA MET A 247 -11.35 16.48 -13.28
C MET A 247 -10.93 15.12 -12.75
N VAL A 248 -9.62 14.89 -12.76
CA VAL A 248 -8.97 13.73 -12.18
C VAL A 248 -7.81 14.20 -11.31
N VAL A 249 -7.74 13.65 -10.10
CA VAL A 249 -6.57 13.69 -9.23
C VAL A 249 -6.04 12.27 -9.17
N GLU A 250 -4.74 12.10 -9.39
CA GLU A 250 -4.07 10.82 -9.15
C GLU A 250 -2.87 11.06 -8.24
N THR A 251 -2.83 10.31 -7.15
CA THR A 251 -1.79 10.39 -6.12
C THR A 251 -1.11 9.04 -6.03
N ARG A 252 0.21 9.05 -5.96
CA ARG A 252 1.04 7.85 -5.77
C ARG A 252 2.06 8.10 -4.68
N ARG A 253 2.32 7.08 -3.87
CA ARG A 253 3.41 7.10 -2.91
C ARG A 253 4.74 6.74 -3.58
N VAL A 254 5.78 7.47 -3.20
CA VAL A 254 7.18 7.21 -3.53
C VAL A 254 7.95 7.04 -2.22
N ARG A 255 8.82 6.03 -2.19
CA ARG A 255 9.73 5.76 -1.08
C ARG A 255 11.16 6.11 -1.47
N VAL A 256 11.89 6.75 -0.57
CA VAL A 256 13.30 7.08 -0.73
C VAL A 256 14.09 6.23 0.25
N GLU A 257 14.95 5.36 -0.26
CA GLU A 257 15.64 4.31 0.52
C GLU A 257 17.09 4.08 0.09
#